data_AF-A0A963ANY8-F1
#
_entry.id   AF-A0A963ANY8-F1
#
_cell.length_a   1.000
_cell.length_b   1.000
_cell.length_c   1.000
_cell.angle_alpha   90.00
_cell.angle_beta   90.00
_cell.angle_gamma   90.00
#
_symmetry.space_group_name_H-M   'P 1'
#
loop_
_entity.id
_entity.type
_entity.pdbx_description
1 polymer ?
#
loop_
_entity_poly.entity_id
_entity_poly.type
_entity_poly.pdbx_seq_one_letter_code
_entity_poly.pdbx_strand_id
1 'polypeptide(L)'
;AKITRMIVSALGYWNRSKETFSSWPIPPAPTRPSTTEERTAFSIVDKFGNAVSNTYTINFSYGSHIVVDGAGFLLNNEMDDFSAKPGVANAYGLIGGEANKIEPNKRMLSSMSPTIVKKDGKNFLVTGSPGGSRIITTTLQVLMNVIDHRLNIQAAVSAPRVHHQWLPDEIRIEEGISPDTIRLLEQLGHTVVRKDAMGASQSIMVGGDGRLYGGADPRRSTSSAKGF
;
A
#
# COMPACT_ATOMS: atom_id res chain seq x y z
N ALA A 1 -32.29 3.02 32.00
CA ALA A 1 -32.85 2.55 30.72
C ALA A 1 -33.00 3.71 29.73
N LYS A 2 -31.90 4.10 29.08
CA LYS A 2 -31.81 5.10 28.00
C LYS A 2 -30.60 4.67 27.17
N ILE A 3 -30.65 4.92 25.85
CA ILE A 3 -29.78 4.43 24.75
C ILE A 3 -30.41 3.25 23.97
N THR A 4 -31.51 3.53 23.25
CA THR A 4 -31.93 2.70 22.08
C THR A 4 -32.80 3.50 21.08
N ARG A 5 -32.57 4.81 20.91
CA ARG A 5 -33.47 5.65 20.06
C ARG A 5 -32.77 6.66 19.15
N MET A 6 -31.56 6.37 18.69
CA MET A 6 -30.81 7.30 17.83
C MET A 6 -30.24 6.66 16.55
N ILE A 7 -30.91 5.66 15.99
CA ILE A 7 -30.53 5.06 14.67
C ILE A 7 -31.73 4.96 13.69
N VAL A 8 -32.95 5.37 14.04
CA VAL A 8 -34.14 5.19 13.17
C VAL A 8 -34.78 6.51 12.71
N SER A 9 -34.01 7.58 12.50
CA SER A 9 -34.54 8.84 11.92
C SER A 9 -33.89 9.30 10.62
N ALA A 10 -33.05 8.47 9.98
CA ALA A 10 -32.50 8.76 8.66
C ALA A 10 -33.07 7.87 7.53
N LEU A 11 -34.00 6.97 7.85
CA LEU A 11 -34.62 6.01 6.90
C LEU A 11 -36.11 6.30 6.62
N GLY A 12 -36.58 7.51 6.95
CA GLY A 12 -38.00 7.90 6.87
C GLY A 12 -38.42 8.74 5.66
N TYR A 13 -37.51 9.11 4.75
CA TYR A 13 -37.84 9.93 3.58
C TYR A 13 -37.37 9.25 2.28
N TRP A 14 -38.00 8.13 1.95
CA TRP A 14 -37.97 7.59 0.58
C TRP A 14 -39.42 7.36 0.14
N ASN A 15 -40.10 8.47 -0.14
CA ASN A 15 -41.39 8.44 -0.80
C ASN A 15 -41.15 8.32 -2.31
N ARG A 16 -41.87 7.40 -2.98
CA ARG A 16 -41.85 7.24 -4.43
C ARG A 16 -42.55 8.45 -5.06
N SER A 17 -41.78 9.41 -5.56
CA SER A 17 -42.24 10.32 -6.61
C SER A 17 -41.14 10.45 -7.66
N LYS A 18 -41.56 10.42 -8.92
CA LYS A 18 -40.73 10.63 -10.10
C LYS A 18 -40.24 12.08 -10.10
N GLU A 19 -39.12 12.36 -9.46
CA GLU A 19 -38.39 13.61 -9.65
C GLU A 19 -37.10 13.30 -10.42
N THR A 20 -37.08 13.76 -11.67
CA THR A 20 -35.88 13.84 -12.50
C THR A 20 -34.87 14.73 -11.79
N PHE A 21 -33.77 14.15 -11.30
CA PHE A 21 -32.64 14.93 -10.83
C PHE A 21 -32.17 15.84 -11.97
N SER A 22 -32.35 17.15 -11.76
CA SER A 22 -31.78 18.21 -12.59
C SER A 22 -30.29 17.93 -12.76
N SER A 23 -29.84 17.90 -14.01
CA SER A 23 -28.45 17.68 -14.39
C SER A 23 -27.58 18.82 -13.89
N TRP A 24 -27.02 18.66 -12.68
CA TRP A 24 -25.91 19.51 -12.26
C TRP A 24 -24.77 19.28 -13.24
N PRO A 25 -24.22 20.32 -13.89
CA PRO A 25 -23.06 20.16 -14.74
C PRO A 25 -21.90 19.67 -13.86
N ILE A 26 -21.54 18.41 -14.03
CA ILE A 26 -20.31 17.85 -13.46
C ILE A 26 -19.18 18.58 -14.19
N PRO A 27 -18.39 19.41 -13.51
CA PRO A 27 -17.23 20.02 -14.14
C PRO A 27 -16.34 18.91 -14.72
N PRO A 28 -15.70 19.12 -15.89
CA PRO A 28 -14.81 18.12 -16.45
C PRO A 28 -13.81 17.69 -15.37
N ALA A 29 -13.64 16.37 -15.25
CA ALA A 29 -12.72 15.81 -14.27
C ALA A 29 -11.38 16.56 -14.40
N PRO A 30 -10.87 17.18 -13.32
CA PRO A 30 -9.57 17.83 -13.39
C PRO A 30 -8.58 16.81 -13.93
N THR A 31 -7.74 17.22 -14.88
CA THR A 31 -6.65 16.41 -15.41
C THR A 31 -5.94 15.78 -14.22
N ARG A 32 -6.02 14.44 -14.09
CA ARG A 32 -5.47 13.72 -12.93
C ARG A 32 -4.03 14.20 -12.73
N PRO A 33 -3.73 14.93 -11.65
CA PRO A 33 -2.34 15.17 -11.29
C PRO A 33 -1.67 13.80 -11.19
N SER A 34 -0.37 13.71 -11.46
CA SER A 34 0.41 12.51 -11.18
C SER A 34 0.11 12.08 -9.73
N THR A 35 -0.72 11.06 -9.55
CA THR A 35 -1.22 10.71 -8.22
C THR A 35 -0.06 10.10 -7.45
N THR A 36 0.44 10.82 -6.46
CA THR A 36 1.38 10.24 -5.49
C THR A 36 0.62 9.21 -4.66
N GLU A 37 1.21 8.04 -4.51
CA GLU A 37 0.62 6.98 -3.71
C GLU A 37 1.00 7.13 -2.25
N GLU A 38 0.13 7.72 -1.46
CA GLU A 38 0.35 7.86 -0.02
C GLU A 38 -0.48 6.85 0.76
N ARG A 39 0.00 5.62 0.74
CA ARG A 39 -0.28 4.66 1.83
C ARG A 39 0.80 4.83 2.91
N THR A 40 0.54 4.33 4.11
CA THR A 40 1.56 4.30 5.17
C THR A 40 1.64 2.93 5.83
N ALA A 41 2.83 2.59 6.30
CA ALA A 41 3.09 1.38 7.05
C ALA A 41 3.92 1.75 8.29
N PHE A 42 3.69 1.06 9.39
CA PHE A 42 4.50 1.18 10.59
C PHE A 42 4.62 -0.17 11.30
N SER A 43 5.72 -0.32 12.03
CA SER A 43 6.08 -1.53 12.76
C SER A 43 6.38 -1.18 14.21
N ILE A 44 5.91 -2.00 15.14
CA ILE A 44 6.12 -1.83 16.58
C ILE A 44 6.57 -3.17 17.16
N VAL A 45 7.59 -3.13 18.00
CA VAL A 45 7.96 -4.24 18.89
C VAL A 45 8.11 -3.67 20.29
N ASP A 46 7.45 -4.27 21.27
CA ASP A 46 7.54 -3.83 22.67
C ASP A 46 8.56 -4.64 23.48
N LYS A 47 8.81 -4.19 24.73
CA LYS A 47 9.73 -4.84 25.67
C LYS A 47 9.31 -6.25 26.10
N PHE A 48 8.05 -6.64 25.90
CA PHE A 48 7.54 -7.96 26.21
C PHE A 48 7.65 -8.91 25.01
N GLY A 49 8.13 -8.41 23.85
CA GLY A 49 8.26 -9.16 22.62
C GLY A 49 6.98 -9.21 21.78
N ASN A 50 5.94 -8.44 22.13
CA ASN A 50 4.78 -8.30 21.26
C ASN A 50 5.17 -7.53 20.00
N ALA A 51 4.60 -7.91 18.86
CA ALA A 51 4.89 -7.29 17.57
C ALA A 51 3.61 -6.90 16.86
N VAL A 52 3.61 -5.71 16.24
CA VAL A 52 2.55 -5.19 15.38
C VAL A 52 3.17 -4.75 14.07
N SER A 53 2.63 -5.25 12.95
CA SER A 53 2.83 -4.67 11.64
C SER A 53 1.48 -4.14 11.15
N ASN A 54 1.44 -2.88 10.76
CA ASN A 54 0.22 -2.25 10.27
C ASN A 54 0.49 -1.54 8.95
N THR A 55 -0.43 -1.72 8.01
CA THR A 55 -0.51 -0.92 6.78
C THR A 55 -1.96 -0.49 6.67
N TYR A 56 -2.16 0.82 6.54
CA TYR A 56 -3.50 1.40 6.36
C TYR A 56 -3.43 2.60 5.42
N THR A 57 -4.58 2.99 4.90
CA THR A 57 -4.66 4.03 3.88
C THR A 57 -6.07 4.59 3.73
N ILE A 58 -6.15 5.69 2.98
CA ILE A 58 -7.36 6.21 2.33
C ILE A 58 -7.29 6.04 0.80
N ASN A 59 -6.48 5.09 0.34
CA ASN A 59 -6.05 4.75 -1.02
C ASN A 59 -5.04 5.73 -1.64
N PHE A 60 -5.50 6.76 -2.37
CA PHE A 60 -4.59 7.73 -3.00
C PHE A 60 -4.10 8.77 -1.99
N SER A 61 -3.12 9.60 -2.35
CA SER A 61 -2.81 10.79 -1.54
C SER A 61 -4.05 11.66 -1.41
N TYR A 62 -4.38 12.00 -0.16
CA TYR A 62 -5.63 12.68 0.24
C TYR A 62 -6.94 11.94 -0.12
N GLY A 63 -6.88 10.66 -0.50
CA GLY A 63 -8.01 9.80 -0.78
C GLY A 63 -8.93 10.35 -1.88
N SER A 64 -10.20 10.55 -1.56
CA SER A 64 -11.19 11.12 -2.49
C SER A 64 -11.11 12.65 -2.64
N HIS A 65 -10.24 13.32 -1.87
CA HIS A 65 -10.22 14.78 -1.69
C HIS A 65 -11.51 15.39 -1.09
N ILE A 66 -12.41 14.55 -0.55
CA ILE A 66 -13.64 14.99 0.11
C ILE A 66 -13.46 14.97 1.62
N VAL A 67 -13.71 16.10 2.27
CA VAL A 67 -13.75 16.22 3.73
C VAL A 67 -15.18 16.03 4.22
N VAL A 68 -15.36 15.25 5.28
CA VAL A 68 -16.67 15.12 5.93
C VAL A 68 -16.97 16.40 6.71
N ASP A 69 -18.02 17.10 6.29
CA ASP A 69 -18.46 18.33 6.95
C ASP A 69 -18.79 18.11 8.43
N GLY A 70 -18.37 19.03 9.28
CA GLY A 70 -18.46 18.94 10.74
C GLY A 70 -17.52 17.93 11.43
N ALA A 71 -16.93 16.96 10.71
CA ALA A 71 -16.05 15.95 11.30
C ALA A 71 -14.55 16.13 10.97
N GLY A 72 -14.23 16.78 9.84
CA GLY A 72 -12.86 17.23 9.53
C GLY A 72 -11.89 16.14 9.06
N PHE A 73 -12.36 14.94 8.72
CA PHE A 73 -11.52 13.88 8.14
C PHE A 73 -11.82 13.64 6.66
N LEU A 74 -10.81 13.14 5.94
CA LEU A 74 -10.89 12.82 4.52
C LEU A 74 -11.55 11.46 4.29
N LEU A 75 -12.40 11.37 3.27
CA LEU A 75 -12.95 10.10 2.79
C LEU A 75 -11.95 9.37 1.89
N ASN A 76 -11.87 8.06 2.06
CA ASN A 76 -11.11 7.21 1.15
C ASN A 76 -11.72 7.17 -0.25
N ASN A 77 -10.91 6.75 -1.22
CA ASN A 77 -11.35 6.34 -2.54
C ASN A 77 -10.98 4.87 -2.82
N GLU A 78 -11.16 4.01 -1.81
CA GLU A 78 -10.78 2.58 -1.86
C GLU A 78 -11.64 1.76 -2.84
N MET A 79 -12.76 2.33 -3.31
CA MET A 79 -13.58 1.70 -4.35
C MET A 79 -12.82 1.47 -5.67
N ASP A 80 -11.73 2.21 -5.95
CA ASP A 80 -10.86 2.00 -7.12
C ASP A 80 -10.08 0.67 -7.05
N ASP A 81 -9.94 0.07 -5.88
CA ASP A 81 -9.28 -1.23 -5.72
C ASP A 81 -10.18 -2.41 -6.14
N PHE A 82 -11.47 -2.18 -6.41
CA PHE A 82 -12.31 -3.17 -7.10
C PHE A 82 -12.03 -3.20 -8.62
N SER A 83 -12.32 -4.34 -9.23
CA SER A 83 -12.46 -4.47 -10.67
C SER A 83 -13.74 -3.76 -11.14
N ALA A 84 -13.60 -2.51 -11.60
CA ALA A 84 -14.73 -1.76 -12.18
C ALA A 84 -15.29 -2.42 -13.45
N LYS A 85 -14.42 -3.04 -14.25
CA LYS A 85 -14.78 -3.83 -15.43
C LYS A 85 -13.72 -4.91 -15.68
N PRO A 86 -14.10 -6.16 -15.99
CA PRO A 86 -13.12 -7.22 -16.28
C PRO A 86 -12.10 -6.80 -17.34
N GLY A 87 -10.81 -7.03 -17.04
CA GLY A 87 -9.69 -6.72 -17.94
C GLY A 87 -9.29 -5.24 -18.04
N VAL A 88 -10.01 -4.32 -17.37
CA VAL A 88 -9.63 -2.90 -17.31
C VAL A 88 -8.79 -2.65 -16.07
N ALA A 89 -7.66 -1.97 -16.26
CA ALA A 89 -6.75 -1.66 -15.17
C ALA A 89 -7.31 -0.55 -14.26
N ASN A 90 -7.09 -0.68 -12.95
CA ASN A 90 -7.30 0.41 -11.99
C ASN A 90 -6.13 1.41 -12.02
N ALA A 91 -6.11 2.38 -11.10
CA ALA A 91 -5.05 3.39 -11.06
C ALA A 91 -3.63 2.84 -10.84
N TYR A 92 -3.51 1.58 -10.40
CA TYR A 92 -2.22 0.89 -10.17
C TYR A 92 -1.81 -0.03 -11.32
N GLY A 93 -2.54 -0.04 -12.43
CA GLY A 93 -2.29 -0.98 -13.52
C GLY A 93 -2.77 -2.41 -13.23
N LEU A 94 -3.44 -2.64 -12.10
CA LEU A 94 -3.94 -3.97 -11.75
C LEU A 94 -5.25 -4.24 -12.49
N ILE A 95 -5.29 -5.37 -13.19
CA ILE A 95 -6.51 -5.85 -13.84
C ILE A 95 -7.23 -6.85 -12.95
N GLY A 96 -8.56 -6.83 -12.99
CA GLY A 96 -9.39 -7.75 -12.24
C GLY A 96 -10.48 -8.41 -13.10
N GLY A 97 -11.31 -9.19 -12.43
CA GLY A 97 -12.46 -9.88 -13.01
C GLY A 97 -13.52 -10.17 -11.95
N GLU A 98 -14.31 -11.22 -12.15
CA GLU A 98 -15.46 -11.56 -11.29
C GLU A 98 -15.12 -11.65 -9.79
N ALA A 99 -13.96 -12.21 -9.44
CA ALA A 99 -13.56 -12.39 -8.05
C ALA A 99 -13.48 -11.07 -7.28
N ASN A 100 -13.01 -9.99 -7.92
CA ASN A 100 -12.85 -8.67 -7.31
C ASN A 100 -13.83 -7.64 -7.90
N LYS A 101 -15.01 -8.07 -8.39
CA LYS A 101 -16.06 -7.13 -8.82
C LYS A 101 -16.70 -6.42 -7.63
N ILE A 102 -17.32 -5.27 -7.89
CA ILE A 102 -18.07 -4.47 -6.92
C ILE A 102 -19.34 -5.20 -6.50
N GLU A 103 -19.50 -5.43 -5.19
CA GLU A 103 -20.71 -6.00 -4.60
C GLU A 103 -21.01 -5.32 -3.25
N PRO A 104 -22.29 -5.17 -2.86
CA PRO A 104 -22.63 -4.58 -1.57
C PRO A 104 -21.97 -5.32 -0.40
N ASN A 105 -21.42 -4.57 0.55
CA ASN A 105 -20.72 -5.07 1.75
C ASN A 105 -19.45 -5.90 1.49
N LYS A 106 -19.04 -6.07 0.23
CA LYS A 106 -17.79 -6.76 -0.10
C LYS A 106 -16.60 -5.87 0.22
N ARG A 107 -15.49 -6.49 0.59
CA ARG A 107 -14.19 -5.81 0.73
C ARG A 107 -13.43 -5.92 -0.58
N MET A 108 -12.89 -4.80 -1.04
CA MET A 108 -11.99 -4.76 -2.18
C MET A 108 -10.72 -5.58 -1.89
N LEU A 109 -10.15 -6.16 -2.94
CA LEU A 109 -8.82 -6.75 -2.86
C LEU A 109 -7.78 -5.69 -2.54
N SER A 110 -6.82 -6.01 -1.67
CA SER A 110 -5.71 -5.12 -1.35
C SER A 110 -4.38 -5.83 -1.57
N SER A 111 -3.37 -5.06 -2.00
CA SER A 111 -1.98 -5.52 -2.07
C SER A 111 -1.22 -5.31 -0.74
N MET A 112 -1.87 -4.74 0.29
CA MET A 112 -1.25 -4.50 1.59
C MET A 112 -0.70 -5.81 2.19
N SER A 113 0.58 -5.78 2.57
CA SER A 113 1.31 -6.96 3.04
C SER A 113 2.00 -6.71 4.39
N PRO A 114 1.27 -6.32 5.46
CA PRO A 114 1.85 -6.23 6.80
C PRO A 114 2.34 -7.62 7.24
N THR A 115 3.63 -7.74 7.54
CA THR A 115 4.29 -9.05 7.67
C THR A 115 5.09 -9.13 8.96
N ILE A 116 4.94 -10.26 9.66
CA ILE A 116 5.78 -10.66 10.80
C ILE A 116 6.39 -12.02 10.47
N VAL A 117 7.72 -12.08 10.44
CA VAL A 117 8.49 -13.30 10.25
C VAL A 117 8.93 -13.83 11.60
N LYS A 118 8.75 -15.13 11.81
CA LYS A 118 9.26 -15.85 12.98
C LYS A 118 10.44 -16.72 12.61
N LYS A 119 11.42 -16.81 13.52
CA LYS A 119 12.54 -17.75 13.48
C LYS A 119 12.56 -18.50 14.81
N ASP A 120 12.51 -19.83 14.75
CA ASP A 120 12.50 -20.71 15.93
C ASP A 120 11.40 -20.32 16.94
N GLY A 121 10.20 -20.00 16.42
CA GLY A 121 9.04 -19.60 17.22
C GLY A 121 9.06 -18.16 17.74
N LYS A 122 10.16 -17.43 17.60
CA LYS A 122 10.34 -16.04 18.07
C LYS A 122 10.22 -15.04 16.93
N ASN A 123 9.76 -13.82 17.22
CA ASN A 123 9.75 -12.73 16.24
C ASN A 123 11.17 -12.45 15.76
N PHE A 124 11.35 -12.30 14.45
CA PHE A 124 12.64 -12.08 13.82
C PHE A 124 12.64 -10.81 12.96
N LEU A 125 11.58 -10.58 12.19
CA LEU A 125 11.42 -9.40 11.35
C LEU A 125 9.95 -8.95 11.36
N VAL A 126 9.74 -7.66 11.56
CA VAL A 126 8.43 -7.00 11.45
C VAL A 126 8.56 -5.94 10.37
N THR A 127 7.76 -6.04 9.32
CA THR A 127 7.89 -5.16 8.16
C THR A 127 6.54 -4.93 7.48
N GLY A 128 6.51 -3.89 6.67
CA GLY A 128 5.40 -3.49 5.80
C GLY A 128 5.86 -2.30 4.97
N SER A 129 5.15 -2.02 3.88
CA SER A 129 5.43 -0.88 3.01
C SER A 129 4.15 -0.39 2.33
N PRO A 130 4.04 0.90 2.04
CA PRO A 130 3.09 1.40 1.03
C PRO A 130 3.56 1.14 -0.41
N GLY A 131 2.74 1.52 -1.39
CA GLY A 131 3.11 1.54 -2.82
C GLY A 131 2.23 0.72 -3.79
N GLY A 132 0.94 0.53 -3.48
CA GLY A 132 -0.02 -0.11 -4.39
C GLY A 132 0.39 -1.52 -4.81
N SER A 133 0.38 -1.76 -6.12
CA SER A 133 0.83 -3.03 -6.70
C SER A 133 2.25 -3.44 -6.29
N ARG A 134 3.11 -2.48 -5.91
CA ARG A 134 4.51 -2.72 -5.54
C ARG A 134 4.68 -3.12 -4.08
N ILE A 135 3.62 -3.09 -3.26
CA ILE A 135 3.73 -3.47 -1.84
C ILE A 135 4.27 -4.89 -1.70
N ILE A 136 3.71 -5.82 -2.49
CA ILE A 136 4.06 -7.24 -2.44
C ILE A 136 5.55 -7.43 -2.73
N THR A 137 6.05 -6.91 -3.85
CA THR A 137 7.46 -7.07 -4.23
C THR A 137 8.41 -6.29 -3.33
N THR A 138 7.98 -5.14 -2.79
CA THR A 138 8.79 -4.36 -1.84
C THR A 138 8.98 -5.13 -0.54
N THR A 139 7.91 -5.65 0.04
CA THR A 139 7.96 -6.48 1.24
C THR A 139 8.79 -7.74 0.99
N LEU A 140 8.57 -8.43 -0.14
CA LEU A 140 9.34 -9.61 -0.53
C LEU A 140 10.85 -9.32 -0.58
N GLN A 141 11.27 -8.21 -1.21
CA GLN A 141 12.68 -7.86 -1.30
C GLN A 141 13.30 -7.55 0.07
N VAL A 142 12.57 -6.88 0.97
CA VAL A 142 13.07 -6.69 2.36
C VAL A 142 13.29 -8.04 3.05
N LEU A 143 12.37 -9.00 2.86
CA LEU A 143 12.52 -10.36 3.40
C LEU A 143 13.75 -11.06 2.81
N MET A 144 13.88 -11.10 1.48
CA MET A 144 15.02 -11.74 0.79
C MET A 144 16.35 -11.08 1.18
N ASN A 145 16.38 -9.75 1.27
CA ASN A 145 17.56 -9.00 1.68
C ASN A 145 18.03 -9.39 3.09
N VAL A 146 17.12 -9.60 4.03
CA VAL A 146 17.47 -10.02 5.39
C VAL A 146 17.81 -11.52 5.44
N ILE A 147 17.02 -12.37 4.78
CA ILE A 147 17.10 -13.84 4.93
C ILE A 147 18.19 -14.44 4.04
N ASP A 148 18.14 -14.14 2.74
CA ASP A 148 19.02 -14.74 1.74
C ASP A 148 20.34 -13.98 1.63
N HIS A 149 20.26 -12.64 1.57
CA HIS A 149 21.43 -11.78 1.43
C HIS A 149 22.06 -11.38 2.77
N ARG A 150 21.43 -11.76 3.90
CA ARG A 150 21.94 -11.56 5.27
C ARG A 150 22.28 -10.10 5.58
N LEU A 151 21.57 -9.16 4.95
CA LEU A 151 21.75 -7.74 5.19
C LEU A 151 21.17 -7.36 6.55
N ASN A 152 21.81 -6.39 7.21
CA ASN A 152 21.19 -5.72 8.35
C ASN A 152 19.94 -4.97 7.88
N ILE A 153 19.04 -4.65 8.82
CA ILE A 153 17.71 -4.14 8.45
C ILE A 153 17.74 -2.79 7.71
N GLN A 154 18.65 -1.88 8.05
CA GLN A 154 18.75 -0.60 7.35
C GLN A 154 19.26 -0.80 5.92
N ALA A 155 20.27 -1.65 5.74
CA ALA A 155 20.76 -2.00 4.41
C ALA A 155 19.68 -2.71 3.57
N ALA A 156 18.95 -3.64 4.17
CA ALA A 156 17.86 -4.37 3.51
C ALA A 156 16.72 -3.45 3.03
N VAL A 157 16.35 -2.45 3.83
CA VAL A 157 15.35 -1.43 3.47
C VAL A 157 15.90 -0.46 2.41
N SER A 158 17.17 -0.09 2.49
CA SER A 158 17.79 0.92 1.62
C SER A 158 18.19 0.38 0.25
N ALA A 159 18.37 -0.94 0.10
CA ALA A 159 18.74 -1.56 -1.16
C ALA A 159 17.80 -1.14 -2.32
N PRO A 160 18.32 -0.89 -3.53
CA PRO A 160 17.50 -0.61 -4.71
C PRO A 160 16.49 -1.71 -4.99
N ARG A 161 15.30 -1.33 -5.46
CA ARG A 161 14.18 -2.26 -5.67
C ARG A 161 13.91 -2.50 -7.15
N VAL A 162 13.49 -3.72 -7.45
CA VAL A 162 12.98 -4.17 -8.74
C VAL A 162 11.52 -4.63 -8.61
N HIS A 163 10.74 -4.52 -9.68
CA HIS A 163 9.33 -4.90 -9.67
C HIS A 163 8.85 -5.34 -11.06
N HIS A 164 8.07 -6.42 -11.10
CA HIS A 164 7.28 -6.83 -12.25
C HIS A 164 5.92 -7.26 -11.71
N GLN A 165 4.84 -6.80 -12.35
CA GLN A 165 3.45 -7.08 -11.94
C GLN A 165 2.67 -7.82 -13.02
N TRP A 166 3.37 -8.55 -13.89
CA TRP A 166 2.86 -9.17 -15.11
C TRP A 166 2.41 -8.16 -16.18
N LEU A 167 1.46 -7.29 -15.85
CA LEU A 167 1.00 -6.20 -16.72
C LEU A 167 1.11 -4.85 -16.00
N PRO A 168 1.75 -3.83 -16.60
CA PRO A 168 2.45 -3.87 -17.89
C PRO A 168 3.65 -4.82 -17.88
N ASP A 169 4.01 -5.37 -19.05
CA ASP A 169 5.13 -6.31 -19.19
C ASP A 169 6.47 -5.56 -19.25
N GLU A 170 6.91 -5.13 -18.07
CA GLU A 170 8.18 -4.42 -17.85
C GLU A 170 8.76 -4.80 -16.49
N ILE A 171 10.09 -4.85 -16.41
CA ILE A 171 10.82 -4.83 -15.16
C ILE A 171 11.04 -3.36 -14.78
N ARG A 172 10.24 -2.88 -13.85
CA ARG A 172 10.45 -1.58 -13.21
C ARG A 172 11.64 -1.66 -12.27
N ILE A 173 12.58 -0.72 -12.40
CA ILE A 173 13.73 -0.58 -11.50
C ILE A 173 13.82 0.82 -10.92
N GLU A 174 14.45 0.91 -9.74
CA GLU A 174 14.93 2.17 -9.19
C GLU A 174 16.36 2.50 -9.66
N GLU A 175 16.86 3.66 -9.23
CA GLU A 175 18.28 3.96 -9.30
C GLU A 175 19.11 3.02 -8.41
N GLY A 176 20.31 2.66 -8.88
CA GLY A 176 21.27 1.85 -8.13
C GLY A 176 21.46 0.43 -8.65
N ILE A 177 20.73 0.02 -9.69
CA ILE A 177 21.00 -1.24 -10.41
C ILE A 177 22.15 -1.00 -11.41
N SER A 178 23.12 -1.92 -11.44
CA SER A 178 24.28 -1.84 -12.34
C SER A 178 23.85 -1.80 -13.81
N PRO A 179 24.45 -0.93 -14.65
CA PRO A 179 24.23 -0.95 -16.09
C PRO A 179 24.54 -2.31 -16.73
N ASP A 180 25.47 -3.08 -16.18
CA ASP A 180 25.79 -4.43 -16.67
C ASP A 180 24.63 -5.39 -16.43
N THR A 181 24.02 -5.33 -15.24
CA THR A 181 22.83 -6.13 -14.92
C THR A 181 21.64 -5.75 -15.79
N ILE A 182 21.43 -4.45 -16.05
CA ILE A 182 20.37 -3.98 -16.95
C ILE A 182 20.56 -4.56 -18.35
N ARG A 183 21.77 -4.46 -18.91
CA ARG A 183 22.09 -5.03 -20.24
C ARG A 183 21.86 -6.54 -20.30
N LEU A 184 22.22 -7.28 -19.24
CA LEU A 184 21.97 -8.73 -19.18
C LEU A 184 20.47 -9.06 -19.17
N LEU A 185 19.65 -8.29 -18.44
CA LEU A 185 18.20 -8.47 -18.45
C LEU A 185 17.59 -8.16 -19.83
N GLU A 186 18.04 -7.10 -20.48
CA GLU A 186 17.60 -6.73 -21.84
C GLU A 186 17.98 -7.80 -22.87
N GLN A 187 19.17 -8.41 -22.75
CA GLN A 187 19.59 -9.54 -23.59
C GLN A 187 18.73 -10.79 -23.41
N LEU A 188 18.13 -10.97 -22.22
CA LEU A 188 17.15 -12.03 -21.96
C LEU A 188 15.76 -11.69 -22.50
N GLY A 189 15.58 -10.52 -23.13
CA GLY A 189 14.33 -10.08 -23.74
C GLY A 189 13.42 -9.27 -22.81
N HIS A 190 13.89 -8.89 -21.62
CA HIS A 190 13.09 -8.07 -20.70
C HIS A 190 13.12 -6.60 -21.10
N THR A 191 11.95 -5.96 -21.07
CA THR A 191 11.83 -4.50 -21.10
C THR A 191 12.16 -3.96 -19.71
N VAL A 192 13.32 -3.32 -19.54
CA VAL A 192 13.71 -2.71 -18.25
C VAL A 192 13.40 -1.22 -18.28
N VAL A 193 12.64 -0.73 -17.29
CA VAL A 193 12.20 0.67 -17.23
C VAL A 193 12.56 1.27 -15.87
N ARG A 194 13.39 2.31 -15.87
CA ARG A 194 13.68 3.09 -14.66
C ARG A 194 12.52 4.04 -14.37
N LYS A 195 11.98 3.99 -13.14
CA LYS A 195 10.90 4.86 -12.65
C LYS A 195 11.23 5.39 -11.26
N ASP A 196 10.32 6.19 -10.71
CA ASP A 196 10.45 6.72 -9.35
C ASP A 196 10.60 5.61 -8.30
N ALA A 197 11.17 5.99 -7.16
CA ALA A 197 11.33 5.13 -6.02
C ALA A 197 9.99 4.49 -5.58
N MET A 198 10.05 3.24 -5.15
CA MET A 198 8.92 2.39 -4.82
C MET A 198 8.86 2.18 -3.32
N GLY A 199 7.73 2.50 -2.70
CA GLY A 199 7.44 2.15 -1.31
C GLY A 199 8.17 3.02 -0.27
N ALA A 200 7.91 2.69 1.00
CA ALA A 200 8.47 3.37 2.16
C ALA A 200 8.44 2.44 3.37
N SER A 201 9.24 1.37 3.32
CA SER A 201 9.24 0.31 4.31
C SER A 201 9.68 0.81 5.69
N GLN A 202 8.89 0.49 6.72
CA GLN A 202 9.24 0.74 8.12
C GLN A 202 9.38 -0.60 8.81
N SER A 203 10.60 -0.97 9.18
CA SER A 203 10.91 -2.33 9.59
C SER A 203 11.69 -2.41 10.90
N ILE A 204 11.48 -3.50 11.63
CA ILE A 204 12.22 -3.84 12.85
C ILE A 204 12.72 -5.28 12.72
N MET A 205 14.03 -5.47 12.90
CA MET A 205 14.63 -6.79 13.05
C MET A 205 14.96 -7.03 14.52
N VAL A 206 14.64 -8.23 15.02
CA VAL A 206 14.90 -8.66 16.40
C VAL A 206 16.13 -9.56 16.40
N GLY A 207 17.19 -9.10 17.08
CA GLY A 207 18.42 -9.84 17.27
C GLY A 207 18.25 -11.05 18.17
N GLY A 208 19.16 -12.03 18.06
CA GLY A 208 19.14 -13.22 18.91
C GLY A 208 19.34 -12.94 20.40
N ASP A 209 19.95 -11.80 20.73
CA ASP A 209 20.12 -11.25 22.08
C ASP A 209 18.92 -10.41 22.56
N GLY A 210 17.87 -10.30 21.75
CA GLY A 210 16.69 -9.48 22.02
C GLY A 210 16.84 -8.01 21.64
N ARG A 211 17.99 -7.57 21.12
CA ARG A 211 18.15 -6.19 20.63
C ARG A 211 17.24 -5.91 19.45
N LEU A 212 16.68 -4.70 19.41
CA LEU A 212 15.84 -4.23 18.32
C LEU A 212 16.66 -3.36 17.38
N TYR A 213 16.64 -3.69 16.09
CA TYR A 213 17.26 -2.92 15.03
C TYR A 213 16.15 -2.34 14.15
N GLY A 214 16.10 -1.01 14.04
CA GLY A 214 15.14 -0.31 13.19
C GLY A 214 15.71 0.00 11.82
N GLY A 215 14.90 -0.16 10.77
CA GLY A 215 15.21 0.26 9.40
C GLY A 215 14.12 1.20 8.89
N ALA A 216 14.49 2.46 8.64
CA ALA A 216 13.60 3.50 8.13
C ALA A 216 13.90 3.75 6.65
N ASP A 217 12.87 3.84 5.81
CA ASP A 217 13.07 3.98 4.36
C ASP A 217 13.66 5.35 3.97
N PRO A 218 14.84 5.40 3.33
CA PRO A 218 15.43 6.66 2.88
C PRO A 218 14.64 7.33 1.76
N ARG A 219 13.71 6.61 1.10
CA ARG A 219 12.85 7.15 0.04
C ARG A 219 11.83 8.16 0.54
N ARG A 220 11.59 8.23 1.87
CA ARG A 220 10.78 9.27 2.50
C ARG A 220 11.61 10.01 3.53
N SER A 221 11.77 11.32 3.33
CA SER A 221 12.54 12.20 4.21
C SER A 221 11.99 12.28 5.64
N THR A 222 10.71 11.96 5.83
CA THR A 222 10.04 11.95 7.14
C THR A 222 10.06 10.60 7.85
N SER A 223 10.64 9.56 7.22
CA SER A 223 10.78 8.25 7.85
C SER A 223 11.68 8.32 9.09
N SER A 224 11.37 7.51 10.10
CA SER A 224 12.18 7.42 11.31
C SER A 224 11.96 6.07 12.00
N ALA A 225 13.03 5.51 12.56
CA ALA A 225 12.99 4.37 13.45
C ALA A 225 13.62 4.77 14.79
N LYS A 226 12.85 4.65 15.89
CA LYS A 226 13.26 5.07 17.24
C LYS A 226 12.79 4.05 18.27
N GLY A 227 13.56 3.90 19.33
CA GLY A 227 13.28 3.00 20.46
C GLY A 227 13.99 3.47 21.72
N PHE A 228 13.80 2.73 22.81
CA PHE A 228 14.41 2.96 24.12
C PHE A 228 14.78 1.63 24.79
#